data_AF-A0A0G4H1P2-F1
#
_entry.id   AF-A0A0G4H1P2-F1
#
_cell.length_a   1.000
_cell.length_b   1.000
_cell.length_c   1.000
_cell.angle_alpha   90.00
_cell.angle_beta   90.00
_cell.angle_gamma   90.00
#
_symmetry.space_group_name_H-M   'P 1'
#
loop_
_entity.id
_entity.type
_entity.pdbx_description
1 polymer ?
#
loop_
_entity_poly.entity_id
_entity_poly.type
_entity_poly.pdbx_seq_one_letter_code
_entity_poly.pdbx_strand_id
1 'polypeptide(L)' 'MYFGYAVKTGLFGNLKYMKILGEQSSLVVAEYECKMDVTQPRQGVYDWGDCDAIAQLADNLDLRFIH' A
#
# COMPACT_ATOMS: atom_id res chain seq x y z
N MET A 1 -7.73 -18.37 -3.96
CA MET A 1 -8.70 -17.29 -3.67
C MET A 1 -7.96 -16.27 -2.82
N TYR A 2 -8.01 -14.98 -3.17
CA TYR A 2 -7.34 -13.91 -2.43
C TYR A 2 -8.39 -13.09 -1.69
N PHE A 3 -8.09 -12.71 -0.46
CA PHE A 3 -8.85 -11.74 0.32
C PHE A 3 -7.89 -10.64 0.75
N GLY A 4 -8.32 -9.39 0.60
CA GLY A 4 -7.43 -8.25 0.74
C GLY A 4 -8.13 -6.95 1.10
N TYR A 5 -7.31 -5.98 1.47
CA TYR A 5 -7.74 -4.66 1.93
C TYR A 5 -7.05 -3.54 1.13
N ALA A 6 -7.73 -2.41 1.04
CA ALA A 6 -7.10 -1.16 0.62
C ALA A 6 -6.28 -0.58 1.78
N VAL A 7 -5.12 -0.02 1.47
CA VAL A 7 -4.13 0.44 2.45
C VAL A 7 -3.68 1.86 2.14
N LYS A 8 -3.44 2.62 3.21
CA LYS A 8 -3.00 4.02 3.18
C LYS A 8 -1.76 4.23 4.03
N THR A 9 -0.73 4.93 3.54
CA THR A 9 0.55 5.12 4.27
C THR A 9 0.37 5.85 5.59
N GLY A 10 -0.58 6.78 5.66
CA GLY A 10 -0.94 7.51 6.89
C GLY A 10 -1.46 6.64 8.04
N LEU A 11 -1.76 5.35 7.80
CA LEU A 11 -2.21 4.40 8.82
C LEU A 11 -1.11 3.44 9.31
N PHE A 12 0.12 3.52 8.79
CA PHE A 12 1.18 2.56 9.14
C PHE A 12 1.57 2.58 10.62
N GLY A 13 1.42 3.73 11.29
CA GLY A 13 1.64 3.83 12.74
C GLY A 13 0.54 3.18 13.60
N ASN A 14 -0.59 2.80 13.01
CA ASN A 14 -1.71 2.20 13.75
C ASN A 14 -1.49 0.69 13.93
N LEU A 15 -0.94 0.30 15.07
CA LEU A 15 -0.63 -1.09 15.38
C LEU A 15 -1.82 -2.05 15.26
N LYS A 16 -3.05 -1.60 15.57
CA LYS A 16 -4.25 -2.45 15.42
C LYS A 16 -4.57 -2.69 13.95
N TYR A 17 -4.44 -1.66 13.12
CA TYR A 17 -4.63 -1.75 11.68
C TYR A 17 -3.61 -2.70 11.05
N MET A 18 -2.32 -2.53 11.40
CA MET A 18 -1.24 -3.38 10.91
C MET A 18 -1.38 -4.85 11.32
N LYS A 19 -1.83 -5.09 12.56
CA LYS A 19 -2.09 -6.44 13.06
C LYS A 19 -3.18 -7.13 12.24
N ILE A 20 -4.32 -6.48 12.03
CA ILE A 20 -5.43 -7.05 11.24
C ILE A 20 -4.96 -7.32 9.81
N LEU A 21 -4.22 -6.39 9.22
CA LEU A 21 -3.70 -6.52 7.87
C LEU A 21 -2.80 -7.75 7.71
N GLY A 22 -1.85 -7.95 8.62
CA GLY A 22 -0.95 -9.10 8.58
C GLY A 22 -1.60 -10.45 8.92
N GLU A 23 -2.65 -10.46 9.76
CA GLU A 23 -3.30 -11.71 10.18
C GLU A 23 -4.43 -12.17 9.25
N GLN A 24 -5.11 -11.24 8.58
CA GLN A 24 -6.37 -11.53 7.86
C GLN A 24 -6.29 -11.29 6.35
N SER A 25 -5.21 -10.68 5.88
CA SER A 25 -5.04 -10.38 4.47
C SER A 25 -4.11 -11.38 3.79
N SER A 26 -4.32 -11.56 2.49
CA SER A 26 -3.37 -12.21 1.56
C SER A 26 -2.97 -11.27 0.42
N LEU A 27 -3.54 -10.06 0.39
CA LEU A 27 -3.44 -9.09 -0.69
C LEU A 27 -3.65 -7.67 -0.15
N VAL A 28 -2.84 -6.73 -0.60
CA VAL A 28 -3.05 -5.30 -0.35
C VAL A 28 -3.10 -4.51 -1.64
N VAL A 29 -3.90 -3.45 -1.62
CA VAL A 29 -4.04 -2.50 -2.73
C VAL A 29 -3.82 -1.10 -2.19
N ALA A 30 -3.10 -0.25 -2.90
CA ALA A 30 -2.97 1.15 -2.50
C ALA A 30 -4.32 1.89 -2.66
N GLU A 31 -4.76 2.62 -1.64
CA GLU A 31 -6.03 3.35 -1.69
C GLU A 31 -5.96 4.56 -2.64
N TYR A 32 -4.82 5.25 -2.64
CA TYR A 32 -4.61 6.49 -3.39
C TYR A 32 -3.17 6.68 -3.86
N GLU A 33 -2.21 6.13 -3.13
CA GLU A 33 -0.77 6.41 -3.20
C GLU A 33 -0.13 6.06 -4.55
N CYS A 34 -0.72 5.12 -5.28
CA CYS A 34 -0.24 4.71 -6.60
C CYS A 34 -1.01 5.35 -7.76
N LYS A 35 -1.96 6.27 -7.49
CA LYS A 35 -2.71 6.94 -8.56
C LYS A 35 -1.83 7.96 -9.29
N MET A 36 -2.21 8.29 -10.52
CA MET A 36 -1.41 9.15 -11.41
C MET A 36 -1.13 10.52 -10.81
N ASP A 37 -2.11 11.13 -10.13
CA ASP A 37 -1.96 12.45 -9.52
C ASP A 37 -1.00 12.47 -8.33
N VAL A 38 -0.75 11.31 -7.72
CA VAL A 38 0.27 11.12 -6.67
C VAL A 38 1.62 10.75 -7.28
N THR A 39 1.62 9.77 -8.19
CA THR A 39 2.84 9.21 -8.79
C THR A 39 3.47 10.09 -9.86
N GLN A 40 2.69 10.99 -10.46
CA GLN A 40 3.14 11.97 -11.42
C GLN A 40 2.39 13.32 -11.23
N PRO A 41 2.65 14.05 -10.14
CA PRO A 41 1.93 15.27 -9.80
C PRO A 41 2.19 16.42 -10.80
N ARG A 42 3.30 16.34 -11.54
CA ARG A 42 3.61 17.22 -12.67
C ARG A 42 4.16 16.38 -13.82
N GLN A 43 3.88 16.77 -15.06
CA GLN A 43 4.35 16.05 -16.23
C GLN A 43 5.87 15.85 -16.18
N GLY A 44 6.31 14.59 -16.28
CA GLY A 44 7.72 14.19 -16.23
C GLY A 44 8.38 14.19 -14.84
N VAL A 45 7.67 14.59 -13.78
CA VAL A 45 8.14 14.51 -12.39
C VAL A 45 7.40 13.37 -11.71
N TYR A 46 8.14 12.34 -11.30
CA TYR A 46 7.57 11.15 -10.67
C TYR A 46 7.92 11.08 -9.19
N ASP A 47 6.95 10.67 -8.38
CA ASP A 47 7.12 10.40 -6.95
C ASP A 47 6.46 9.07 -6.59
N TRP A 48 7.26 8.04 -6.35
CA TRP A 48 6.78 6.71 -6.01
C TRP A 48 6.83 6.43 -4.51
N GLY A 49 7.28 7.38 -3.68
CA GLY A 49 7.68 7.10 -2.29
C GLY A 49 6.58 6.43 -1.46
N ASP A 50 5.35 6.96 -1.53
CA ASP A 50 4.21 6.38 -0.81
C ASP A 50 3.75 5.03 -1.38
N CYS A 51 3.75 4.88 -2.71
CA CYS A 51 3.41 3.62 -3.37
C CYS A 51 4.42 2.51 -3.04
N ASP A 52 5.72 2.85 -3.08
CA ASP A 52 6.83 1.97 -2.73
C ASP A 52 6.78 1.56 -1.24
N ALA A 53 6.37 2.47 -0.36
CA ALA A 53 6.19 2.15 1.07
C ALA A 53 5.10 1.07 1.27
N ILE A 54 4.02 1.09 0.48
CA ILE A 54 2.99 0.03 0.52
C ILE A 54 3.51 -1.27 -0.09
N ALA A 55 4.25 -1.20 -1.19
CA ALA A 55 4.88 -2.38 -1.78
C ALA A 55 5.84 -3.06 -0.79
N GLN A 56 6.66 -2.27 -0.10
CA GLN A 56 7.60 -2.76 0.91
C GLN A 56 6.87 -3.32 2.15
N LEU A 57 5.76 -2.69 2.56
CA LEU A 57 4.93 -3.25 3.61
C LEU A 57 4.38 -4.63 3.22
N ALA A 58 3.88 -4.77 1.99
CA ALA A 58 3.36 -6.04 1.49
C ALA A 58 4.44 -7.12 1.52
N ASP A 59 5.65 -6.80 1.05
CA ASP A 59 6.81 -7.70 1.08
C ASP A 59 7.17 -8.13 2.52
N ASN A 60 7.23 -7.19 3.45
CA ASN A 60 7.53 -7.47 4.86
C ASN A 60 6.48 -8.39 5.55
N LEU A 61 5.24 -8.38 5.05
CA LEU A 61 4.14 -9.18 5.60
C LEU A 61 3.85 -10.44 4.75
N ASP A 62 4.65 -10.73 3.73
CA ASP A 62 4.42 -11.81 2.75
C ASP A 62 3.02 -11.73 2.09
N LEU A 63 2.60 -10.51 1.77
CA LEU A 63 1.33 -10.21 1.13
C LEU A 63 1.54 -9.89 -0.35
N ARG A 64 0.58 -10.28 -1.19
CA ARG A 64 0.56 -9.82 -2.57
C ARG A 64 0.24 -8.32 -2.62
N PHE A 65 0.87 -7.58 -3.53
CA PHE A 65 0.55 -6.17 -3.79
C PHE A 65 -0.04 -5.96 -5.18
N ILE A 66 -1.05 -5.09 -5.30
CA ILE A 66 -1.61 -4.60 -6.55
C ILE A 66 -1.72 -3.07 -6.46
N HIS A 67 -1.30 -2.36 -7.52
CA HIS A 67 -1.31 -0.90 -7.60
C HIS A 67 -2.58 -0.35 -8.27
#